data_AF-A0A833CC95-F1
#
_entry.id   AF-A0A833CC95-F1
#
_cell.length_a   1.000
_cell.length_b   1.000
_cell.length_c   1.000
_cell.angle_alpha   90.00
_cell.angle_beta   90.00
_cell.angle_gamma   90.00
#
_symmetry.space_group_name_H-M   'P 1'
#
loop_
_entity.id
_entity.type
_entity.pdbx_description
1 polymer ?
#
loop_
_entity_poly.entity_id
_entity_poly.type
_entity_poly.pdbx_seq_one_letter_code
_entity_poly.pdbx_strand_id
1 'polypeptide(L)' 'MPVYRDEKTKKYYAKFYYRDWRGQHHQKLKRGFNRSQEAKNTKEIFSTS' A
#
# COMPACT_ATOMS: atom_id res chain seq x y z
N MET A 1 -3.47 6.66 2.40
CA MET A 1 -3.09 5.58 1.47
C MET A 1 -3.18 6.05 0.02
N PRO A 2 -2.10 6.61 -0.55
CA PRO A 2 -2.01 6.82 -1.98
C PRO A 2 -1.82 5.48 -2.68
N VAL A 3 -2.65 5.25 -3.71
CA VAL A 3 -2.54 4.08 -4.61
C VAL A 3 -1.94 4.60 -5.90
N TYR A 4 -0.87 3.96 -6.34
CA TYR A 4 -0.14 4.35 -7.53
C TYR A 4 -0.29 3.27 -8.59
N ARG A 5 -0.29 3.70 -9.85
CA ARG A 5 -0.30 2.81 -11.00
C ARG A 5 1.12 2.75 -11.55
N ASP A 6 1.63 1.54 -11.69
CA ASP A 6 2.89 1.28 -12.36
C ASP A 6 2.65 1.26 -13.87
N GLU A 7 3.17 2.25 -14.59
CA GLU A 7 2.91 2.41 -16.03
C GLU A 7 3.59 1.32 -16.86
N LYS A 8 4.72 0.78 -16.39
CA LYS A 8 5.45 -0.31 -17.06
C LYS A 8 4.69 -1.63 -16.99
N THR A 9 4.18 -2.00 -15.81
CA THR A 9 3.51 -3.29 -15.59
C THR A 9 2.00 -3.21 -15.68
N LYS A 10 1.43 -2.00 -15.82
CA LYS A 10 -0.01 -1.70 -15.71
C LYS A 10 -0.66 -2.16 -14.39
N LYS A 11 0.14 -2.51 -13.39
CA LYS A 11 -0.31 -2.99 -12.07
C LYS A 11 -0.40 -1.84 -11.09
N TYR A 12 -1.19 -2.02 -10.04
CA TYR A 12 -1.30 -1.06 -8.95
C TYR A 12 -0.44 -1.48 -7.76
N TYR A 13 0.06 -0.47 -7.04
CA TYR A 13 0.78 -0.66 -5.79
C TYR A 13 0.33 0.36 -4.74
N ALA A 14 0.42 -0.03 -3.48
CA ALA A 14 0.14 0.82 -2.34
C ALA A 14 1.39 0.92 -1.47
N LYS A 15 1.71 2.14 -1.04
CA LYS A 15 2.88 2.45 -0.21
C LYS A 15 2.45 3.10 1.10
N PHE A 16 2.98 2.57 2.20
CA PHE A 16 2.75 3.05 3.57
C PHE A 16 4.04 3.43 4.23
N TYR A 17 3.96 4.54 4.95
CA TYR A 17 4.97 4.97 5.90
C TYR A 17 4.29 4.98 7.25
N TYR A 18 4.84 4.25 8.20
CA TYR A 18 4.43 4.32 9.58
C TYR A 18 5.67 4.39 10.45
N ARG A 19 5.48 4.87 11.67
CA ARG A 19 6.54 4.97 12.65
C ARG A 19 6.23 3.97 13.75
N ASP A 20 7.16 3.08 14.01
CA ASP A 20 7.02 2.15 15.12
C ASP A 20 7.08 2.92 16.44
N TRP A 21 6.57 2.31 17.50
CA TRP A 21 6.59 2.86 18.86
C TRP A 21 8.01 3.22 19.35
N ARG A 22 9.04 2.60 18.75
CA ARG A 22 10.47 2.91 18.94
C ARG A 22 10.96 4.12 18.12
N GLY A 23 10.09 4.81 17.39
CA GLY A 23 10.44 5.96 16.55
C GLY A 23 11.11 5.61 15.22
N GLN A 24 11.24 4.32 14.88
CA GLN A 24 11.82 3.89 13.60
C GLN A 24 10.80 4.04 12.46
N HIS A 25 11.27 4.51 11.30
CA HIS A 25 10.44 4.65 10.11
C HIS A 25 10.38 3.32 9.37
N HIS A 26 9.18 2.77 9.23
CA HIS A 26 8.96 1.57 8.46
C HIS A 26 8.16 1.86 7.20
N GLN A 27 8.58 1.21 6.12
CA GLN A 27 7.95 1.31 4.82
C GLN A 27 7.33 -0.03 4.46
N LYS A 28 5.99 -0.09 4.38
CA LYS A 28 5.26 -1.23 3.83
C LYS A 28 4.87 -0.95 2.39
N LEU A 29 5.33 -1.80 1.48
CA LEU A 29 4.97 -1.77 0.06
C LEU A 29 4.22 -3.05 -0.28
N LYS A 30 3.01 -2.92 -0.80
CA LYS A 30 2.27 -4.05 -1.40
C LYS A 30 2.09 -3.74 -2.88
N ARG A 31 2.62 -4.61 -3.74
CA ARG A 31 2.59 -4.51 -5.20
C ARG A 31 1.95 -5.74 -5.81
N GLY A 32 1.43 -5.61 -7.03
CA GLY A 32 0.93 -6.73 -7.82
C GLY A 32 -0.58 -6.74 -8.05
N PHE A 33 -1.29 -5.68 -7.69
CA PHE A 33 -2.73 -5.60 -7.89
C PHE A 33 -3.06 -5.37 -9.37
N ASN A 34 -4.06 -6.08 -9.89
CA ASN A 34 -4.52 -5.90 -11.27
C ASN A 34 -5.51 -4.73 -11.38
N ARG A 35 -6.29 -4.47 -10.34
CA ARG A 35 -7.28 -3.38 -10.30
C ARG A 35 -6.99 -2.39 -9.17
N SER A 36 -7.31 -1.13 -9.43
CA SER A 36 -7.23 -0.03 -8.45
C SER A 36 -8.18 -0.20 -7.27
N GLN A 37 -9.30 -0.92 -7.47
CA GLN A 37 -10.24 -1.28 -6.39
C GLN A 37 -9.63 -2.28 -5.39
N GLU A 38 -8.92 -3.31 -5.85
CA GLU A 38 -8.23 -4.26 -4.96
C GLU A 38 -7.17 -3.57 -4.10
N ALA A 39 -6.42 -2.64 -4.71
CA ALA A 39 -5.45 -1.80 -4.01
C ALA A 39 -6.11 -0.81 -3.03
N LYS A 40 -7.37 -0.44 -3.27
CA LYS A 40 -8.19 0.38 -2.35
C LYS A 40 -8.72 -0.46 -1.19
N ASN A 41 -9.18 -1.69 -1.44
CA ASN A 41 -9.71 -2.61 -0.41
C ASN A 41 -8.63 -3.01 0.60
N THR A 42 -7.36 -3.00 0.18
CA THR A 42 -6.25 -3.20 1.10
C THR A 42 -6.23 -2.17 2.23
N LYS A 43 -6.86 -1.00 2.08
CA LYS A 43 -6.96 0.00 3.16
C LYS A 43 -7.68 -0.54 4.40
N GLU A 44 -8.71 -1.35 4.22
CA GLU A 44 -9.54 -1.85 5.32
C GLU A 44 -8.82 -2.93 6.13
N ILE A 45 -8.10 -3.84 5.45
CA ILE A 45 -7.33 -4.91 6.10
C ILE A 45 -6.24 -4.34 7.03
N PHE A 46 -5.68 -3.17 6.70
CA PHE A 46 -4.58 -2.57 7.44
C PHE A 46 -5.00 -1.59 8.54
N SER A 47 -6.29 -1.24 8.65
CA SER A 47 -6.82 -0.37 9.72
C SER A 47 -7.27 -1.14 10.96
N THR A 48 -7.36 -2.47 10.88
CA THR A 48 -7.87 -3.36 11.94
C THR A 48 -6.74 -4.10 12.66
N SER A 49 -5.52 -3.55 12.70
CA SER A 49 -4.37 -4.16 13.40
C SER A 49 -3.70 -3.19 14.36
#